data_AF-A0A813KEN5-F1
#
_entry.id   AF-A0A813KEN5-F1
#
_cell.length_a   1.000
_cell.length_b   1.000
_cell.length_c   1.000
_cell.angle_alpha   90.00
_cell.angle_beta   90.00
_cell.angle_gamma   90.00
#
_symmetry.space_group_name_H-M   'P 1'
#
loop_
_entity.id
_entity.type
_entity.pdbx_description
1 polymer ?
#
loop_
_entity_poly.entity_id
_entity_poly.type
_entity_poly.pdbx_seq_one_letter_code
_entity_poly.pdbx_strand_id
1 'polypeptide(L)'
;CYMVASVFMLTANILVSRSPSALTLICGTSEVCLSWEVPSYMILPLLYWIVFASVFGYFLIFWANQHAKATVVGAYAVLQPVTAGLLSSILLNTMGERWAADHGLQGLGMKDLGVIPICLGLYCIFSEPILQEKDRLRDLKSLDLTGAGKEVQL
;
A
#
# COMPACT_ATOMS: atom_id res chain seq x y z
N CYS A 1 -12.74 11.82 3.39
CA CYS A 1 -12.37 12.86 4.36
C CYS A 1 -11.14 12.44 5.17
N TYR A 2 -9.94 12.56 4.59
CA TYR A 2 -8.69 12.17 5.26
C TYR A 2 -8.40 13.02 6.50
N MET A 3 -8.62 14.34 6.41
CA MET A 3 -8.43 15.26 7.55
C MET A 3 -9.29 14.88 8.77
N VAL A 4 -10.54 14.49 8.57
CA VAL A 4 -11.43 14.05 9.66
C VAL A 4 -10.93 12.76 10.30
N ALA A 5 -10.48 11.80 9.49
CA ALA A 5 -9.89 10.55 9.98
C ALA A 5 -8.58 10.81 10.75
N SER A 6 -7.72 11.71 10.27
CA SER A 6 -6.49 12.10 10.95
C SER A 6 -6.76 12.78 12.29
N VAL A 7 -7.74 13.68 12.35
CA VAL A 7 -8.16 14.32 13.62
C VAL A 7 -8.73 13.29 14.59
N PHE A 8 -9.54 12.35 14.11
CA PHE A 8 -10.11 11.30 14.95
C PHE A 8 -9.03 10.35 15.51
N MET A 9 -8.07 9.93 14.67
CA MET A 9 -6.91 9.13 15.08
C MET A 9 -6.02 9.88 16.07
N LEU A 10 -5.74 11.16 15.82
CA LEU A 10 -4.96 12.00 16.75
C LEU A 10 -5.66 12.09 18.11
N THR A 11 -6.97 12.34 18.10
CA THR A 11 -7.78 12.45 19.31
C THR A 11 -7.80 11.14 20.08
N ALA A 12 -8.01 10.01 19.38
CA ALA A 12 -7.98 8.68 19.98
C ALA A 12 -6.62 8.35 20.60
N ASN A 13 -5.52 8.66 19.91
CA ASN A 13 -4.16 8.44 20.42
C ASN A 13 -3.87 9.29 21.67
N ILE A 14 -4.30 10.56 21.68
CA ILE A 14 -4.17 11.43 22.87
C ILE A 14 -5.02 10.88 24.01
N LEU A 15 -6.25 10.43 23.74
CA LEU A 15 -7.14 9.87 24.77
C LEU A 15 -6.52 8.63 25.42
N VAL A 16 -6.03 7.68 24.60
CA VAL A 16 -5.39 6.45 25.07
C VAL A 16 -4.11 6.76 25.83
N SER A 17 -3.30 7.71 25.35
CA SER A 17 -2.08 8.16 26.03
C SER A 17 -2.35 8.79 27.40
N ARG A 18 -3.52 9.44 27.58
CA ARG A 18 -3.90 10.11 28.84
C ARG A 18 -4.70 9.23 29.79
N SER A 19 -5.33 8.15 29.32
CA SER A 19 -6.17 7.29 30.16
C SER A 19 -5.39 6.07 30.69
N PRO A 20 -5.08 6.00 31.99
CA PRO A 20 -4.38 4.85 32.58
C PRO A 20 -5.18 3.55 32.45
N SER A 21 -6.52 3.62 32.45
CA SER A 21 -7.41 2.46 32.33
C SER A 21 -7.41 1.81 30.94
N ALA A 22 -7.25 2.59 29.86
CA ALA A 22 -7.09 2.04 28.52
C ALA A 22 -5.70 1.45 28.33
N LEU A 23 -4.68 2.04 28.97
CA LEU A 23 -3.32 1.54 28.96
C LEU A 23 -3.24 0.14 29.62
N THR A 24 -3.94 -0.07 30.75
CA THR A 24 -4.01 -1.40 31.41
C THR A 24 -4.74 -2.46 30.59
N LEU A 25 -5.71 -2.06 29.76
CA LEU A 25 -6.43 -2.98 28.86
C LEU A 25 -5.52 -3.45 27.71
N ILE A 26 -4.63 -2.57 27.22
CA ILE A 26 -3.75 -2.84 26.09
C ILE A 26 -2.45 -3.54 26.54
N CYS A 27 -1.89 -3.18 27.69
CA CYS A 27 -0.62 -3.74 28.18
C CYS A 27 -0.74 -5.10 28.87
N GLY A 28 -1.90 -5.48 29.40
CA GLY A 28 -2.00 -6.64 30.29
C GLY A 28 -1.12 -6.49 31.55
N THR A 29 -0.97 -7.56 32.34
CA THR A 29 -0.31 -7.57 33.67
C THR A 29 1.22 -7.42 33.65
N SER A 30 1.81 -6.94 32.56
CA SER A 30 3.27 -6.84 32.41
C SER A 30 3.79 -5.49 32.91
N GLU A 31 4.79 -5.51 33.79
CA GLU A 31 5.36 -4.36 34.52
C GLU A 31 6.10 -3.30 33.66
N VAL A 32 6.15 -3.50 32.34
CA VAL A 32 6.83 -2.63 31.35
C VAL A 32 5.82 -1.89 30.50
N CYS A 33 4.93 -1.13 31.14
CA CYS A 33 4.01 -0.24 30.45
C CYS A 33 4.50 1.21 30.61
N LEU A 34 5.66 1.49 30.01
CA LEU A 34 6.19 2.85 29.94
C LEU A 34 5.27 3.71 29.06
N SER A 35 5.02 4.93 29.51
CA SER A 35 4.41 6.00 28.71
C SER A 35 5.01 6.00 27.32
N TRP A 36 4.21 6.31 26.29
CA TRP A 36 4.63 6.44 24.89
C TRP A 36 5.78 7.45 24.73
N GLU A 37 6.98 7.05 25.07
CA GLU A 37 8.18 7.84 25.02
C GLU A 37 8.88 7.45 23.72
N VAL A 38 8.77 8.34 22.72
CA VAL A 38 9.40 8.13 21.43
C VAL A 38 10.91 8.29 21.65
N PRO A 39 11.70 7.23 21.45
CA PRO A 39 13.13 7.34 21.67
C PRO A 39 13.74 8.31 20.66
N SER A 40 14.71 9.11 21.10
CA SER A 40 15.23 10.26 20.35
C SER A 40 15.79 9.89 18.97
N TYR A 41 16.27 8.66 18.78
CA TYR A 41 16.77 8.16 17.50
C TYR A 41 15.67 7.95 16.45
N MET A 42 14.38 7.88 16.85
CA MET A 42 13.25 7.74 15.92
C MET A 42 12.69 9.07 15.43
N ILE A 43 13.05 10.20 16.04
CA ILE A 43 12.50 11.52 15.71
C ILE A 43 12.83 11.91 14.26
N LEU A 44 14.07 11.67 13.83
CA LEU A 44 14.52 12.06 12.50
C LEU A 44 13.85 11.23 11.37
N PRO A 45 13.74 9.89 11.48
CA PRO A 45 12.89 9.09 10.60
C PRO A 45 11.43 9.56 10.58
N LEU A 46 10.87 9.94 11.74
CA LEU A 46 9.49 10.43 11.83
C LEU A 46 9.29 11.74 11.07
N LEU A 47 10.21 12.69 11.22
CA LEU A 47 10.15 13.97 10.51
C LEU A 47 10.29 13.76 8.99
N TYR A 48 11.25 12.92 8.58
CA TYR A 48 11.39 12.54 7.17
C TYR A 48 10.09 11.94 6.64
N TRP A 49 9.51 10.99 7.37
CA TRP A 49 8.27 10.34 6.99
C TRP A 49 7.12 11.33 6.86
N ILE A 50 6.94 12.24 7.82
CA ILE A 50 5.88 13.26 7.77
C ILE A 50 6.05 14.13 6.52
N VAL A 51 7.23 14.70 6.28
CA VAL A 51 7.43 15.62 5.16
C VAL A 51 7.27 14.90 3.81
N PHE A 52 7.91 13.75 3.63
CA PHE A 52 7.87 13.04 2.36
C PHE A 52 6.52 12.36 2.11
N ALA A 53 5.92 11.71 3.11
CA ALA A 53 4.63 11.07 2.92
C ALA A 53 3.49 12.09 2.77
N SER A 54 3.51 13.19 3.52
CA SER A 54 2.42 14.18 3.49
C SER A 54 2.55 15.25 2.41
N VAL A 55 3.75 15.81 2.18
CA VAL A 55 3.89 16.87 1.19
C VAL A 55 4.16 16.26 -0.18
N PHE A 56 5.21 15.46 -0.28
CA PHE A 56 5.64 14.89 -1.56
C PHE A 56 4.66 13.81 -2.06
N GLY A 57 4.18 12.94 -1.19
CA GLY A 57 3.20 11.90 -1.52
C GLY A 57 1.88 12.48 -2.06
N TYR A 58 1.30 13.48 -1.37
CA TYR A 58 0.07 14.10 -1.84
C TYR A 58 0.27 14.97 -3.07
N PHE A 59 1.41 15.65 -3.20
CA PHE A 59 1.76 16.37 -4.41
C PHE A 59 1.82 15.45 -5.63
N LEU A 60 2.50 14.30 -5.50
CA LEU A 60 2.57 13.29 -6.56
C LEU A 60 1.20 12.72 -6.91
N ILE A 61 0.36 12.42 -5.91
CA ILE A 61 -1.00 11.95 -6.14
C ILE A 61 -1.84 13.01 -6.87
N PHE A 62 -1.73 14.28 -6.46
CA PHE A 62 -2.43 15.38 -7.11
C PHE A 62 -1.99 15.55 -8.57
N TRP A 63 -0.68 15.53 -8.81
CA TRP A 63 -0.11 15.59 -10.16
C TRP A 63 -0.51 14.37 -11.01
N ALA A 64 -0.45 13.16 -10.45
CA ALA A 64 -0.81 11.94 -11.16
C ALA A 64 -2.30 11.90 -11.55
N ASN A 65 -3.18 12.42 -10.69
CA ASN A 65 -4.61 12.52 -11.02
C ASN A 65 -4.91 13.53 -12.14
N GLN A 66 -4.00 14.47 -12.44
CA GLN A 66 -4.16 15.34 -13.61
C GLN A 66 -3.87 14.61 -14.93
N HIS A 67 -3.03 13.57 -14.89
CA HIS A 67 -2.56 12.87 -16.09
C HIS A 67 -3.13 11.45 -16.25
N ALA A 68 -3.65 10.83 -15.20
CA ALA A 68 -4.16 9.47 -15.20
C ALA A 68 -5.52 9.36 -14.50
N LYS A 69 -6.30 8.35 -14.87
CA LYS A 69 -7.56 8.02 -14.19
C LYS A 69 -7.27 7.67 -12.72
N ALA A 70 -8.10 8.18 -11.81
CA ALA A 70 -7.96 7.96 -10.37
C ALA A 70 -7.87 6.47 -9.98
N THR A 71 -8.49 5.58 -10.75
CA THR A 71 -8.39 4.12 -10.57
C THR A 71 -6.95 3.60 -10.69
N VAL A 72 -6.18 4.12 -11.63
CA VAL A 72 -4.78 3.71 -11.84
C VAL A 72 -3.90 4.22 -10.70
N VAL A 73 -4.10 5.48 -10.29
CA VAL A 73 -3.38 6.07 -9.15
C VAL A 73 -3.69 5.31 -7.85
N GLY A 74 -4.95 4.93 -7.64
CA GLY A 74 -5.38 4.10 -6.51
C GLY A 74 -4.75 2.71 -6.51
N ALA A 75 -4.61 2.07 -7.68
CA ALA A 75 -3.95 0.78 -7.80
C ALA A 75 -2.46 0.84 -7.38
N TYR A 76 -1.75 1.93 -7.72
CA TYR A 76 -0.37 2.13 -7.28
C TYR A 76 -0.24 2.35 -5.76
N ALA A 77 -1.26 2.90 -5.08
CA ALA A 77 -1.24 3.03 -3.63
C ALA A 77 -1.20 1.65 -2.92
N VAL A 78 -1.80 0.62 -3.52
CA VAL A 78 -1.78 -0.76 -2.99
C VAL A 78 -0.40 -1.41 -3.13
N LEU A 79 0.47 -0.88 -3.99
CA LEU A 79 1.84 -1.38 -4.17
C LEU A 79 2.76 -0.97 -3.00
N GLN A 80 2.42 0.08 -2.26
CA GLN A 80 3.22 0.58 -1.13
C GLN A 80 3.60 -0.50 -0.10
N PRO A 81 2.66 -1.27 0.48
CA PRO A 81 3.00 -2.35 1.42
C PRO A 81 3.88 -3.45 0.79
N VAL A 82 3.69 -3.76 -0.50
CA VAL A 82 4.52 -4.75 -1.21
C VAL A 82 5.95 -4.24 -1.34
N THR A 83 6.13 -2.98 -1.72
CA THR A 83 7.47 -2.37 -1.83
C THR A 83 8.15 -2.26 -0.48
N ALA A 84 7.41 -1.98 0.60
CA ALA A 84 7.94 -1.93 1.95
C ALA A 84 8.43 -3.32 2.40
N GLY A 85 7.65 -4.38 2.14
CA GLY A 85 8.06 -5.76 2.43
C GLY A 85 9.27 -6.20 1.60
N LEU A 86 9.30 -5.85 0.30
CA LEU A 86 10.43 -6.16 -0.57
C LEU A 86 11.70 -5.44 -0.12
N LEU A 87 11.61 -4.15 0.21
CA LEU A 87 12.74 -3.37 0.71
C LEU A 87 13.26 -3.92 2.05
N SER A 88 12.35 -4.32 2.94
CA SER A 88 12.71 -4.98 4.21
C SER A 88 13.43 -6.30 3.96
N SER A 89 12.98 -7.10 2.98
CA SER A 89 13.64 -8.34 2.56
C SER A 89 15.07 -8.10 2.03
N ILE A 90 15.25 -7.05 1.21
CA ILE A 90 16.55 -6.68 0.67
C ILE A 90 17.50 -6.22 1.78
N LEU A 91 17.00 -5.41 2.72
CA LEU A 91 17.78 -4.96 3.87
C LEU A 91 18.23 -6.13 4.75
N LEU A 92 17.35 -7.09 5.02
CA LEU A 92 17.68 -8.31 5.75
C LEU A 92 18.78 -9.12 5.06
N ASN A 93 18.72 -9.25 3.73
CA ASN A 93 19.70 -10.02 2.97
C ASN A 93 21.07 -9.33 2.91
N THR A 94 21.09 -8.00 2.85
CA THR A 94 22.32 -7.20 2.72
C THR A 94 23.02 -6.91 4.06
N MET A 95 22.25 -6.62 5.12
CA MET A 95 22.77 -6.22 6.44
C MET A 95 22.83 -7.39 7.44
N GLY A 96 22.19 -8.52 7.12
CA GLY A 96 22.17 -9.72 7.95
C GLY A 96 21.12 -9.69 9.07
N GLU A 97 20.74 -10.88 9.54
CA GLU A 97 19.64 -11.07 10.51
C GLU A 97 19.91 -10.41 11.88
N ARG A 98 21.18 -10.31 12.29
CA ARG A 98 21.56 -9.69 13.58
C ARG A 98 21.26 -8.20 13.60
N TRP A 99 21.57 -7.48 12.53
CA TRP A 99 21.28 -6.05 12.41
C TRP A 99 19.77 -5.78 12.38
N ALA A 100 19.01 -6.66 11.74
CA ALA A 100 17.56 -6.53 11.64
C ALA A 100 16.84 -6.83 12.97
N ALA A 101 17.34 -7.79 13.76
CA ALA A 101 16.83 -8.06 15.10
C ALA A 101 16.97 -6.84 16.03
N ASP A 102 18.10 -6.13 15.96
CA ASP A 102 18.34 -4.91 16.75
C ASP A 102 17.43 -3.73 16.34
N HIS A 103 16.94 -3.71 15.08
CA HIS A 103 16.05 -2.67 14.56
C HIS A 103 14.57 -3.09 14.52
N GLY A 104 14.21 -4.24 15.10
CA GLY A 104 12.83 -4.73 15.16
C GLY A 104 12.25 -5.19 13.82
N LEU A 105 13.09 -5.40 12.81
CA LEU A 105 12.70 -5.93 11.50
C LEU A 105 12.59 -7.45 11.62
N GLN A 106 11.37 -7.96 11.78
CA GLN A 106 11.10 -9.40 11.68
C GLN A 106 11.10 -9.82 10.21
N GLY A 107 11.83 -10.89 9.88
CA GLY A 107 11.88 -11.44 8.54
C GLY A 107 10.50 -11.86 8.02
N LEU A 108 10.35 -11.84 6.68
CA LEU A 108 9.10 -12.23 6.04
C LEU A 108 8.75 -13.67 6.45
N GLY A 109 7.69 -13.81 7.23
CA GLY A 109 7.27 -15.07 7.83
C GLY A 109 5.89 -15.47 7.34
N MET A 110 5.29 -16.49 7.97
CA MET A 110 3.91 -16.88 7.69
C MET A 110 2.87 -15.77 7.95
N LYS A 111 3.28 -14.65 8.56
CA LYS A 111 2.44 -13.46 8.75
C LYS A 111 2.24 -12.63 7.48
N ASP A 112 3.02 -12.88 6.41
CA ASP A 112 2.91 -12.17 5.12
C ASP A 112 1.94 -12.81 4.11
N LEU A 113 1.05 -13.69 4.59
CA LEU A 113 -0.07 -14.23 3.78
C LEU A 113 -0.91 -13.12 3.13
N GLY A 114 -0.93 -11.91 3.71
CA GLY A 114 -1.58 -10.74 3.14
C GLY A 114 -1.01 -10.25 1.81
N VAL A 115 0.23 -10.64 1.44
CA VAL A 115 0.83 -10.24 0.17
C VAL A 115 0.18 -10.96 -1.02
N ILE A 116 -0.31 -12.18 -0.81
CA ILE A 116 -0.94 -13.02 -1.85
C ILE A 116 -2.20 -12.35 -2.43
N PRO A 117 -3.21 -11.94 -1.64
CA PRO A 117 -4.37 -11.25 -2.18
C PRO A 117 -4.04 -9.88 -2.78
N ILE A 118 -3.01 -9.19 -2.28
CA ILE A 118 -2.55 -7.92 -2.86
C ILE A 118 -1.98 -8.15 -4.27
N CYS A 119 -1.09 -9.14 -4.43
CA CYS A 119 -0.52 -9.50 -5.73
C CYS A 119 -1.59 -9.99 -6.71
N LEU A 120 -2.56 -10.80 -6.25
CA LEU A 120 -3.71 -11.23 -7.07
C LEU A 120 -4.58 -10.05 -7.51
N GLY A 121 -4.91 -9.12 -6.60
CA GLY A 121 -5.69 -7.93 -6.93
C GLY A 121 -4.98 -7.01 -7.94
N LEU A 122 -3.67 -6.81 -7.76
CA LEU A 122 -2.83 -6.09 -8.71
C LEU A 122 -2.82 -6.78 -10.09
N TYR A 123 -2.61 -8.10 -10.12
CA TYR A 123 -2.60 -8.87 -11.35
C TYR A 123 -3.95 -8.76 -12.10
N CYS A 124 -5.08 -8.84 -11.38
CA CYS A 124 -6.41 -8.67 -11.97
C CYS A 124 -6.59 -7.26 -12.58
N ILE A 125 -6.27 -6.19 -11.85
CA ILE A 125 -6.39 -4.80 -12.32
C ILE A 125 -5.58 -4.56 -13.60
N PHE A 126 -4.34 -5.06 -13.65
CA PHE A 126 -3.49 -4.87 -14.83
C PHE A 126 -3.86 -5.79 -16.01
N SER A 127 -4.64 -6.84 -15.76
CA SER A 127 -5.13 -7.73 -16.82
C SER A 127 -6.34 -7.17 -17.58
N GLU A 128 -7.15 -6.31 -16.95
CA GLU A 128 -8.33 -5.68 -17.57
C GLU A 128 -8.04 -4.95 -18.89
N PRO A 129 -7.04 -4.05 -19.01
CA PRO A 129 -6.77 -3.35 -20.27
C PRO A 129 -6.35 -4.30 -21.40
N ILE A 130 -5.60 -5.36 -21.08
CA ILE A 130 -5.15 -6.38 -22.06
C ILE A 130 -6.34 -7.21 -22.55
N LEU A 131 -7.28 -7.52 -21.66
CA LEU A 131 -8.50 -8.24 -22.01
C LEU A 131 -9.43 -7.40 -22.90
N GLN A 132 -9.62 -6.12 -22.57
CA GLN A 132 -10.43 -5.20 -23.40
C GLN A 132 -9.87 -5.02 -24.81
N GLU A 133 -8.55 -4.98 -24.95
CA GLU A 133 -7.90 -4.89 -26.27
C GLU A 133 -8.10 -6.18 -27.08
N LYS A 134 -7.95 -7.35 -26.44
CA LYS A 134 -8.21 -8.65 -27.08
C LYS A 134 -9.67 -8.84 -27.52
N ASP A 135 -10.63 -8.35 -26.74
CA ASP A 135 -12.06 -8.42 -27.10
C ASP A 135 -12.35 -7.52 -28.30
N ARG A 136 -11.87 -6.28 -28.29
CA ARG A 136 -12.03 -5.36 -29.43
C ARG A 136 -11.44 -5.91 -30.72
N LEU A 137 -10.25 -6.54 -30.65
CA LEU A 137 -9.62 -7.17 -31.81
C LEU A 137 -10.42 -8.39 -32.32
N ARG A 138 -11.05 -9.15 -31.42
CA ARG A 138 -11.96 -10.24 -31.81
C ARG A 138 -13.19 -9.71 -32.54
N ASP A 139 -13.79 -8.63 -32.06
CA ASP A 139 -14.96 -8.01 -32.69
C ASP A 139 -14.62 -7.50 -34.10
N LEU A 140 -13.49 -6.80 -34.26
CA LEU A 140 -13.00 -6.35 -35.56
C LEU A 140 -12.80 -7.51 -36.54
N LYS A 141 -12.20 -8.60 -36.08
CA LYS A 141 -11.99 -9.79 -36.91
C LYS A 141 -13.31 -10.45 -37.32
N SER A 142 -14.33 -10.42 -36.46
CA SER A 142 -15.66 -10.95 -36.77
C SER A 142 -16.41 -10.12 -37.82
N LEU A 143 -16.24 -8.78 -37.80
CA LEU A 143 -16.84 -7.88 -38.77
C LEU A 143 -16.22 -8.07 -40.17
N ASP A 144 -14.90 -8.25 -40.23
CA ASP A 144 -14.17 -8.46 -41.49
C ASP A 144 -14.59 -9.78 -42.17
N LEU A 145 -14.75 -10.85 -41.40
CA LEU A 145 -15.25 -12.13 -41.90
C LEU A 145 -16.71 -12.05 -42.39
N THR A 146 -17.53 -11.23 -41.74
CA THR A 146 -18.93 -11.02 -42.13
C THR A 146 -19.05 -10.15 -43.40
N GLY A 147 -18.14 -9.18 -43.56
CA GLY A 147 -18.01 -8.36 -44.76
C GLY A 147 -17.55 -9.17 -45.97
N ALA A 148 -16.51 -9.98 -45.81
CA ALA A 148 -16.01 -10.87 -46.87
C ALA A 148 -17.05 -11.91 -47.31
N GLY A 149 -17.88 -12.43 -46.40
CA GLY A 149 -18.96 -13.36 -46.73
C GLY A 149 -20.10 -12.74 -47.57
N LYS A 150 -20.25 -11.41 -47.54
CA LYS A 150 -21.27 -10.69 -48.32
C LYS A 150 -20.82 -10.41 -49.76
N GLU A 151 -19.53 -10.28 -50.03
CA GLU A 151 -19.02 -10.01 -51.40
C GLU A 151 -18.92 -11.26 -52.29
N VAL A 152 -18.92 -12.46 -51.71
CA VAL A 152 -18.83 -13.73 -52.47
C VAL A 152 -20.21 -14.23 -52.94
N GLN A 153 -21.30 -13.57 -52.56
CA GLN A 153 -22.69 -13.95 -52.88
C GLN A 153 -23.34 -13.06 -53.98
N LEU A 154 -22.57 -12.17 -54.62
CA LEU A 154 -22.97 -11.35 -55.77
C LEU A 154 -22.20 -11.80 -57.02
#